data_AF-A0A554LKW7-F1
#
_entry.id   AF-A0A554LKW7-F1
#
_cell.length_a   1.000
_cell.length_b   1.000
_cell.length_c   1.000
_cell.angle_alpha   90.00
_cell.angle_beta   90.00
_cell.angle_gamma   90.00
#
_symmetry.space_group_name_H-M   'P 1'
#
loop_
_entity.id
_entity.type
_entity.pdbx_description
1 polymer ?
#
loop_
_entity_poly.entity_id
_entity_poly.type
_entity_poly.pdbx_seq_one_letter_code
_entity_poly.pdbx_strand_id
1 'polypeptide(L)'
;MTIGRNGKTPADVDKLKKIVIGFSNDGNCLDDLDILKYIFKKDVLVLAHLEPEVKMLEKYISVYSEAGAGHLHIQHISKKESVKIISKAKKNGLKITCEVTPHHLYYSNEFENHQVNPPLGNIGDISALRKGLSDGIIDCIASDYAPIPRPKNTGFASFSSFIPLCYGLVLDKTINKKQLKYLISINPMKIINSRLESKL
;
A
#
# COMPACT_ATOMS: atom_id res chain seq x y z
N MET A 1 -2.56 -6.58 -13.14
CA MET A 1 -3.20 -7.85 -12.76
C MET A 1 -4.07 -8.44 -13.88
N THR A 2 -4.88 -7.62 -14.56
CA THR A 2 -5.68 -8.06 -15.72
C THR A 2 -5.24 -7.42 -17.02
N ILE A 3 -5.60 -8.03 -18.15
CA ILE A 3 -5.39 -7.47 -19.48
C ILE A 3 -6.23 -6.18 -19.62
N GLY A 4 -5.64 -5.10 -20.13
CA GLY A 4 -6.33 -3.84 -20.37
C GLY A 4 -6.90 -3.14 -19.12
N ARG A 5 -6.52 -3.56 -17.90
CA ARG A 5 -7.00 -2.99 -16.62
C ARG A 5 -8.52 -3.02 -16.44
N ASN A 6 -9.21 -3.96 -17.09
CA ASN A 6 -10.68 -4.07 -17.09
C ASN A 6 -11.28 -4.94 -15.97
N GLY A 7 -10.44 -5.60 -15.18
CA GLY A 7 -10.87 -6.50 -14.10
C GLY A 7 -11.48 -7.83 -14.53
N LYS A 8 -11.55 -8.16 -15.83
CA LYS A 8 -12.29 -9.33 -16.36
C LYS A 8 -11.43 -10.50 -16.79
N THR A 9 -10.23 -10.23 -17.31
CA THR A 9 -9.37 -11.29 -17.86
C THR A 9 -8.01 -11.23 -17.18
N PRO A 10 -7.59 -12.28 -16.44
CA PRO A 10 -6.26 -12.31 -15.84
C PRO A 10 -5.20 -12.15 -16.92
N ALA A 11 -4.12 -11.42 -16.60
CA ALA A 11 -2.92 -11.48 -17.40
C ALA A 11 -2.29 -12.88 -17.31
N ASP A 12 -1.41 -13.22 -18.24
CA ASP A 12 -0.62 -14.45 -18.17
C ASP A 12 0.42 -14.34 -17.03
N VAL A 13 -0.03 -14.61 -15.80
CA VAL A 13 0.77 -14.45 -14.58
C VAL A 13 1.99 -15.37 -14.60
N ASP A 14 1.87 -16.60 -15.12
CA ASP A 14 2.97 -17.56 -15.13
C ASP A 14 4.10 -17.16 -16.08
N LYS A 15 3.77 -16.56 -17.22
CA LYS A 15 4.76 -15.95 -18.11
C LYS A 15 5.36 -14.69 -17.51
N LEU A 16 4.50 -13.77 -17.03
CA LEU A 16 4.93 -12.46 -16.57
C LEU A 16 5.75 -12.51 -15.29
N LYS A 17 5.42 -13.40 -14.34
CA LYS A 17 6.12 -13.49 -13.05
C LYS A 17 7.60 -13.79 -13.19
N LYS A 18 8.06 -14.29 -14.34
CA LYS A 18 9.48 -14.50 -14.65
C LYS A 18 10.25 -13.19 -14.84
N ILE A 19 9.58 -12.16 -15.37
CA ILE A 19 10.21 -10.88 -15.77
C ILE A 19 9.78 -9.68 -14.93
N VAL A 20 8.71 -9.79 -14.15
CA VAL A 20 8.26 -8.73 -13.21
C VAL A 20 8.44 -9.16 -11.76
N ILE A 21 8.57 -8.17 -10.87
CA ILE A 21 8.69 -8.41 -9.41
C ILE A 21 7.30 -8.55 -8.76
N GLY A 22 6.31 -7.81 -9.24
CA GLY A 22 4.96 -7.82 -8.69
C GLY A 22 3.92 -7.35 -9.69
N PHE A 23 2.66 -7.48 -9.28
CA PHE A 23 1.49 -7.16 -10.07
C PHE A 23 0.65 -6.13 -9.34
N SER A 24 0.38 -4.99 -9.99
CA SER A 24 -0.51 -3.96 -9.46
C SER A 24 -1.88 -3.99 -10.16
N ASN A 25 -2.90 -3.47 -9.48
CA ASN A 25 -4.18 -3.09 -10.09
C ASN A 25 -4.18 -1.68 -10.67
N ASP A 26 -3.12 -0.89 -10.42
CA ASP A 26 -2.98 0.46 -10.95
C ASP A 26 -4.21 1.35 -10.68
N GLY A 27 -4.75 1.25 -9.47
CA GLY A 27 -5.92 2.01 -9.03
C GLY A 27 -7.28 1.50 -9.50
N ASN A 28 -7.34 0.42 -10.28
CA ASN A 28 -8.60 -0.20 -10.70
C ASN A 28 -8.83 -1.50 -9.91
N CYS A 29 -9.52 -1.39 -8.77
CA CYS A 29 -9.80 -2.53 -7.91
C CYS A 29 -10.40 -3.71 -8.67
N LEU A 30 -9.87 -4.90 -8.40
CA LEU A 30 -10.45 -6.16 -8.87
C LEU A 30 -11.67 -6.51 -8.01
N ASP A 31 -12.86 -6.43 -8.60
CA ASP A 31 -14.11 -6.88 -7.98
C ASP A 31 -14.34 -8.38 -8.14
N ASP A 32 -13.80 -8.98 -9.20
CA ASP A 32 -13.82 -10.42 -9.41
C ASP A 32 -12.81 -11.10 -8.48
N LEU A 33 -13.33 -11.67 -7.39
CA LEU A 33 -12.53 -12.27 -6.34
C LEU A 33 -11.95 -13.63 -6.76
N ASP A 34 -12.51 -14.31 -7.76
CA ASP A 34 -11.97 -15.57 -8.27
C ASP A 34 -10.69 -15.31 -9.05
N ILE A 35 -10.65 -14.25 -9.86
CA ILE A 35 -9.42 -13.80 -10.53
C ILE A 35 -8.38 -13.40 -9.48
N LEU A 36 -8.77 -12.68 -8.43
CA LEU A 36 -7.84 -12.28 -7.36
C LEU A 36 -7.24 -13.51 -6.66
N LYS A 37 -8.09 -14.49 -6.31
CA LYS A 37 -7.68 -15.76 -5.68
C LYS A 37 -6.75 -16.56 -6.61
N TYR A 38 -7.06 -16.60 -7.91
CA TYR A 38 -6.19 -17.20 -8.92
C TYR A 38 -4.80 -16.57 -8.93
N ILE A 39 -4.72 -15.23 -8.92
CA ILE A 39 -3.44 -14.50 -8.91
C ILE A 39 -2.65 -14.82 -7.65
N PHE A 40 -3.26 -14.79 -6.46
CA PHE A 40 -2.56 -15.13 -5.21
C PHE A 40 -1.98 -16.55 -5.24
N LYS A 41 -2.72 -17.53 -5.77
CA LYS A 41 -2.26 -18.91 -5.93
C LYS A 41 -1.05 -19.07 -6.87
N LYS A 42 -0.69 -18.05 -7.64
CA LYS A 42 0.54 -18.05 -8.47
C LYS A 42 1.80 -17.67 -7.71
N ASP A 43 1.68 -17.43 -6.41
CA ASP A 43 2.75 -17.07 -5.48
C ASP A 43 3.53 -15.82 -5.90
N VAL A 44 2.79 -14.75 -6.19
CA VAL A 44 3.36 -13.47 -6.65
C VAL A 44 3.11 -12.36 -5.63
N LEU A 45 3.89 -11.29 -5.74
CA LEU A 45 3.63 -10.05 -5.02
C LEU A 45 2.51 -9.26 -5.70
N VAL A 46 1.45 -8.96 -4.95
CA VAL A 46 0.35 -8.09 -5.36
C VAL A 46 0.50 -6.74 -4.65
N LEU A 47 0.61 -5.67 -5.43
CA LEU A 47 0.62 -4.28 -4.98
C LEU A 47 -0.80 -3.72 -5.18
N ALA A 48 -1.55 -3.55 -4.09
CA ALA A 48 -2.97 -3.26 -4.16
C ALA A 48 -3.27 -1.81 -3.77
N HIS A 49 -3.64 -1.00 -4.76
CA HIS A 49 -4.37 0.25 -4.53
C HIS A 49 -5.83 -0.08 -4.28
N LEU A 50 -6.40 0.32 -3.14
CA LEU A 50 -7.75 -0.06 -2.75
C LEU A 50 -8.66 1.17 -2.66
N GLU A 51 -9.75 1.17 -3.42
CA GLU A 51 -10.75 2.24 -3.46
C GLU A 51 -12.13 1.64 -3.81
N PRO A 52 -13.18 1.79 -2.96
CA PRO A 52 -13.16 2.37 -1.61
C PRO A 52 -12.26 1.58 -0.63
N GLU A 53 -11.32 2.29 0.01
CA GLU A 53 -10.18 1.72 0.75
C GLU A 53 -10.57 0.59 1.72
N VAL A 54 -11.37 0.91 2.74
CA VAL A 54 -11.69 -0.01 3.84
C VAL A 54 -12.47 -1.23 3.32
N LYS A 55 -13.46 -1.01 2.45
CA LYS A 55 -14.30 -2.08 1.91
C LYS A 55 -13.49 -3.06 1.07
N MET A 56 -12.61 -2.55 0.21
CA MET A 56 -11.80 -3.41 -0.65
C MET A 56 -10.66 -4.08 0.13
N LEU A 57 -10.15 -3.44 1.19
CA LEU A 57 -9.17 -4.03 2.10
C LEU A 57 -9.69 -5.30 2.78
N GLU A 58 -10.90 -5.25 3.32
CA GLU A 58 -11.53 -6.43 3.95
C GLU A 58 -11.68 -7.59 2.96
N LYS A 59 -12.17 -7.30 1.75
CA LYS A 59 -12.30 -8.31 0.69
C LYS A 59 -10.95 -8.92 0.30
N TYR A 60 -9.94 -8.09 0.06
CA TYR A 60 -8.62 -8.54 -0.39
C TYR A 60 -7.94 -9.39 0.69
N ILE A 61 -8.03 -9.00 1.96
CA ILE A 61 -7.49 -9.78 3.07
C ILE A 61 -8.21 -11.13 3.21
N SER A 62 -9.55 -11.16 3.06
CA SER A 62 -10.31 -12.41 3.10
C SER A 62 -9.84 -13.38 2.00
N VAL A 63 -9.80 -12.90 0.75
CA VAL A 63 -9.39 -13.72 -0.40
C VAL A 63 -7.94 -14.16 -0.29
N TYR A 64 -7.05 -13.28 0.19
CA TYR A 64 -5.65 -13.62 0.43
C TYR A 64 -5.51 -14.71 1.49
N SER A 65 -6.24 -14.58 2.60
CA SER A 65 -6.26 -15.57 3.67
C SER A 65 -6.75 -16.93 3.17
N GLU A 66 -7.78 -16.97 2.33
CA GLU A 66 -8.30 -18.20 1.73
C GLU A 66 -7.38 -18.80 0.67
N ALA A 67 -6.66 -17.97 -0.08
CA ALA A 67 -5.72 -18.43 -1.09
C ALA A 67 -4.52 -19.15 -0.45
N GLY A 68 -4.07 -18.68 0.72
CA GLY A 68 -2.98 -19.30 1.49
C GLY A 68 -1.61 -19.21 0.83
N ALA A 69 -1.45 -18.40 -0.23
CA ALA A 69 -0.24 -18.27 -1.03
C ALA A 69 -0.08 -16.84 -1.57
N GLY A 70 1.12 -16.51 -2.06
CA GLY A 70 1.45 -15.18 -2.57
C GLY A 70 1.72 -14.17 -1.47
N HIS A 71 1.81 -12.90 -1.88
CA HIS A 71 2.14 -11.79 -1.00
C HIS A 71 1.25 -10.60 -1.31
N LEU A 72 0.68 -9.99 -0.28
CA LEU A 72 -0.17 -8.80 -0.41
C LEU A 72 0.52 -7.60 0.24
N HIS A 73 0.71 -6.55 -0.56
CA HIS A 73 1.15 -5.24 -0.12
C HIS A 73 0.06 -4.21 -0.42
N ILE A 74 -0.48 -3.56 0.61
CA ILE A 74 -1.54 -2.57 0.50
C ILE A 74 -0.91 -1.18 0.34
N GLN A 75 -1.24 -0.52 -0.76
CA GLN A 75 -0.67 0.78 -1.10
C GLN A 75 -1.34 1.91 -0.34
N HIS A 76 -0.55 2.93 0.03
CA HIS A 76 -0.92 4.25 0.52
C HIS A 76 -2.24 4.31 1.34
N ILE A 77 -2.29 3.59 2.47
CA ILE A 77 -3.48 3.62 3.35
C ILE A 77 -3.72 5.02 3.92
N SER A 78 -4.98 5.44 4.07
CA SER A 78 -5.32 6.77 4.59
C SER A 78 -6.27 6.78 5.78
N LYS A 79 -6.79 5.63 6.22
CA LYS A 79 -7.82 5.54 7.27
C LYS A 79 -7.37 4.83 8.54
N LYS A 80 -7.87 5.30 9.70
CA LYS A 80 -7.66 4.62 10.99
C LYS A 80 -8.22 3.20 10.99
N GLU A 81 -9.33 2.96 10.30
CA GLU A 81 -9.94 1.64 10.15
C GLU A 81 -8.99 0.66 9.44
N SER A 82 -8.31 1.12 8.39
CA SER A 82 -7.32 0.31 7.66
C SER A 82 -6.17 -0.12 8.56
N VAL A 83 -5.65 0.76 9.40
CA VAL A 83 -4.62 0.43 10.40
C VAL A 83 -5.11 -0.68 11.34
N LYS A 84 -6.36 -0.59 11.82
CA LYS A 84 -6.95 -1.62 12.71
C LYS A 84 -7.10 -2.97 12.01
N ILE A 85 -7.60 -2.97 10.78
CA ILE A 85 -7.80 -4.19 9.98
C ILE A 85 -6.46 -4.87 9.72
N ILE A 86 -5.46 -4.11 9.28
CA ILE A 86 -4.11 -4.61 8.99
C ILE A 86 -3.44 -5.15 10.25
N SER A 87 -3.54 -4.42 11.37
CA SER A 87 -3.02 -4.89 12.66
C SER A 87 -3.64 -6.23 13.07
N LYS A 88 -4.96 -6.38 12.95
CA LYS A 88 -5.67 -7.63 13.26
C LYS A 88 -5.23 -8.78 12.34
N ALA A 89 -5.14 -8.52 11.03
CA ALA A 89 -4.68 -9.51 10.06
C ALA A 89 -3.26 -9.99 10.35
N LYS A 90 -2.33 -9.07 10.63
CA LYS A 90 -0.95 -9.42 11.03
C LYS A 90 -0.90 -10.24 12.33
N LYS A 91 -1.70 -9.86 13.35
CA LYS A 91 -1.81 -10.63 14.61
C LYS A 91 -2.34 -12.05 14.41
N ASN A 92 -3.20 -12.25 13.41
CA ASN A 92 -3.69 -13.57 13.01
C ASN A 92 -2.70 -14.35 12.13
N GLY A 93 -1.45 -13.87 11.99
CA GLY A 93 -0.39 -14.57 11.26
C GLY A 93 -0.37 -14.32 9.75
N LEU A 94 -1.26 -13.47 9.21
CA LEU A 94 -1.22 -13.12 7.79
C LEU A 94 0.02 -12.28 7.48
N LYS A 95 0.79 -12.75 6.49
CA LYS A 95 1.98 -12.07 5.96
C LYS A 95 1.55 -10.99 4.96
N ILE A 96 0.90 -9.93 5.45
CA ILE A 96 0.58 -8.74 4.66
C ILE A 96 1.52 -7.60 5.01
N THR A 97 1.76 -6.70 4.07
CA THR A 97 2.48 -5.45 4.32
C THR A 97 1.67 -4.26 3.83
N CYS A 98 1.98 -3.06 4.30
CA CYS A 98 1.36 -1.83 3.79
C CYS A 98 2.30 -0.64 3.82
N GLU A 99 1.95 0.37 3.04
CA GLU A 99 2.62 1.67 3.03
C GLU A 99 1.63 2.80 3.31
N VAL A 100 2.17 3.94 3.74
CA VAL A 100 1.46 5.21 3.92
C VAL A 100 2.24 6.31 3.21
N THR A 101 1.58 7.39 2.83
CA THR A 101 2.25 8.55 2.20
C THR A 101 2.50 9.68 3.20
N PRO A 102 3.47 10.57 2.93
CA PRO A 102 3.64 11.77 3.73
C PRO A 102 2.38 12.66 3.76
N HIS A 103 1.64 12.80 2.65
CA HIS A 103 0.47 13.67 2.64
C HIS A 103 -0.66 13.13 3.53
N HIS A 104 -0.83 11.81 3.63
CA HIS A 104 -1.77 11.20 4.58
C HIS A 104 -1.31 11.27 6.05
N LEU A 105 -0.03 11.59 6.32
CA LEU A 105 0.52 11.74 7.68
C LEU A 105 0.53 13.19 8.20
N TYR A 106 0.29 14.16 7.32
CA TYR A 106 0.42 15.59 7.63
C TYR A 106 -0.82 16.41 7.26
N TYR A 107 -1.57 16.05 6.22
CA TYR A 107 -2.73 16.81 5.77
C TYR A 107 -4.04 16.09 6.08
N SER A 108 -5.00 16.83 6.62
CA SER A 108 -6.37 16.37 6.80
C SER A 108 -7.31 17.02 5.78
N ASN A 109 -8.42 16.36 5.51
CA ASN A 109 -9.50 16.91 4.69
C ASN A 109 -10.24 18.10 5.35
N GLU A 110 -9.91 18.43 6.61
CA GLU A 110 -10.44 19.59 7.32
C GLU A 110 -9.71 20.89 6.92
N PHE A 111 -8.44 20.78 6.50
CA PHE A 111 -7.59 21.94 6.17
C PHE A 111 -7.13 21.96 4.72
N GLU A 112 -7.20 20.84 4.02
CA GLU A 112 -6.74 20.71 2.64
C GLU A 112 -7.83 20.04 1.78
N ASN A 113 -8.17 20.65 0.64
CA ASN A 113 -9.19 20.15 -0.28
C ASN A 113 -8.58 19.57 -1.57
N HIS A 114 -7.33 19.11 -1.46
CA HIS A 114 -6.60 18.54 -2.59
C HIS A 114 -7.16 17.19 -3.01
N GLN A 115 -7.44 17.02 -4.30
CA GLN A 115 -7.97 15.79 -4.87
C GLN A 115 -6.87 14.72 -4.94
N VAL A 116 -6.98 13.64 -4.16
CA VAL A 116 -6.05 12.50 -4.13
C VAL A 116 -6.83 11.20 -3.88
N ASN A 117 -6.32 10.06 -4.36
CA ASN A 117 -6.91 8.74 -4.14
C ASN A 117 -5.86 7.81 -3.50
N PRO A 118 -6.10 7.27 -2.29
CA PRO A 118 -7.29 7.48 -1.46
C PRO A 118 -7.37 8.91 -0.91
N PRO A 119 -8.58 9.41 -0.61
CA PRO A 119 -8.78 10.77 -0.13
C PRO A 119 -8.11 11.02 1.22
N LEU A 120 -7.80 12.28 1.51
CA LEU A 120 -7.28 12.70 2.81
C LEU A 120 -8.26 12.30 3.93
N GLY A 121 -7.69 11.94 5.08
CA GLY A 121 -8.44 11.58 6.29
C GLY A 121 -8.73 12.78 7.18
N ASN A 122 -9.49 12.54 8.25
CA ASN A 122 -9.62 13.52 9.34
C ASN A 122 -8.38 13.48 10.26
N ILE A 123 -8.31 14.37 11.25
CA ILE A 123 -7.19 14.40 12.22
C ILE A 123 -7.03 13.06 12.96
N GLY A 124 -8.14 12.37 13.25
CA GLY A 124 -8.13 11.05 13.88
C GLY A 124 -7.48 9.96 13.01
N ASP A 125 -7.66 10.04 11.69
CA ASP A 125 -6.98 9.18 10.73
C ASP A 125 -5.46 9.41 10.76
N ILE A 126 -5.04 10.67 10.70
CA ILE A 126 -3.61 11.05 10.79
C ILE A 126 -2.98 10.50 12.07
N SER A 127 -3.63 10.72 13.22
CA SER A 127 -3.14 10.24 14.51
C SER A 127 -2.98 8.71 14.52
N ALA A 128 -3.94 7.98 13.97
CA ALA A 128 -3.89 6.52 13.87
C ALA A 128 -2.79 6.02 12.93
N LEU A 129 -2.60 6.68 11.78
CA LEU A 129 -1.52 6.35 10.82
C LEU A 129 -0.14 6.56 11.44
N ARG A 130 0.06 7.70 12.11
CA ARG A 130 1.31 8.03 12.80
C ARG A 130 1.62 7.04 13.92
N LYS A 131 0.60 6.66 14.71
CA LYS A 131 0.73 5.59 15.70
C LYS A 131 1.02 4.23 15.04
N GLY A 132 0.40 3.95 13.90
CA GLY A 132 0.65 2.75 13.11
C GLY A 132 2.12 2.64 12.66
N LEU A 133 2.76 3.76 12.32
CA LEU A 133 4.20 3.82 12.03
C LEU A 133 5.03 3.56 13.29
N SER A 134 4.73 4.23 14.41
CA SER A 134 5.51 4.07 15.64
C SER A 134 5.45 2.64 16.18
N ASP A 135 4.27 2.01 16.08
CA ASP A 135 4.00 0.65 16.54
C ASP A 135 4.54 -0.44 15.58
N GLY A 136 5.03 -0.06 14.39
CA GLY A 136 5.51 -1.02 13.38
C GLY A 136 4.38 -1.79 12.67
N ILE A 137 3.15 -1.28 12.71
CA ILE A 137 2.02 -1.83 11.94
C ILE A 137 2.18 -1.49 10.46
N ILE A 138 2.67 -0.29 10.15
CA ILE A 138 2.92 0.17 8.78
C ILE A 138 4.38 -0.13 8.41
N ASP A 139 4.60 -0.75 7.25
CA ASP A 139 5.91 -1.28 6.88
C ASP A 139 6.75 -0.28 6.09
N CYS A 140 6.12 0.60 5.32
CA CYS A 140 6.81 1.53 4.42
C CYS A 140 6.20 2.93 4.43
N ILE A 141 7.03 3.92 4.09
CA ILE A 141 6.54 5.23 3.63
C ILE A 141 6.91 5.36 2.16
N ALA A 142 5.92 5.63 1.31
CA ALA A 142 6.09 5.80 -0.14
C ALA A 142 5.46 7.13 -0.58
N SER A 143 6.00 7.76 -1.62
CA SER A 143 5.59 9.13 -1.96
C SER A 143 4.22 9.23 -2.62
N ASP A 144 3.79 8.15 -3.29
CA ASP A 144 2.73 8.15 -4.30
C ASP A 144 2.87 9.37 -5.24
N TYR A 145 4.06 9.47 -5.87
CA TYR A 145 4.39 10.63 -6.69
C TYR A 145 3.52 10.64 -7.95
N ALA A 146 2.55 11.57 -7.98
CA ALA A 146 1.53 11.67 -8.99
C ALA A 146 1.29 13.14 -9.36
N PRO A 147 2.24 13.77 -10.10
CA PRO A 147 2.12 15.17 -10.49
C PRO A 147 0.94 15.42 -11.45
N ILE A 148 0.40 16.64 -11.38
CA ILE A 148 -0.66 17.16 -12.26
C ILE A 148 0.00 18.05 -13.33
N PRO A 149 -0.46 18.04 -14.60
CA PRO A 149 -1.70 17.46 -15.11
C PRO A 149 -1.62 15.94 -15.37
N ARG A 150 -2.71 15.23 -15.03
CA ARG A 150 -2.91 13.83 -15.37
C ARG A 150 -4.40 13.55 -15.66
N PRO A 151 -4.77 12.48 -16.38
CA PRO A 151 -6.14 12.26 -16.84
C PRO A 151 -7.20 12.26 -15.73
N LYS A 152 -6.86 11.73 -14.54
CA LYS A 152 -7.77 11.69 -13.37
C LYS A 152 -7.81 13.01 -12.57
N ASN A 153 -6.94 13.97 -12.88
CA ASN A 153 -6.77 15.26 -12.17
C ASN A 153 -6.69 15.15 -10.63
N THR A 154 -6.11 14.06 -10.12
CA THR A 154 -5.88 13.81 -8.69
C THR A 154 -4.42 13.39 -8.45
N GLY A 155 -3.84 13.66 -7.28
CA GLY A 155 -2.49 13.22 -6.90
C GLY A 155 -1.58 14.32 -6.36
N PHE A 156 -0.46 13.94 -5.73
CA PHE A 156 0.51 14.88 -5.14
C PHE A 156 1.87 14.85 -5.89
N ALA A 157 2.46 16.02 -6.11
CA ALA A 157 3.83 16.17 -6.62
C ALA A 157 4.86 16.18 -5.47
N SER A 158 4.81 15.17 -4.59
CA SER A 158 5.49 15.13 -3.29
C SER A 158 6.99 14.73 -3.34
N PHE A 159 7.60 14.55 -4.51
CA PHE A 159 8.95 13.96 -4.58
C PHE A 159 10.01 14.81 -3.85
N SER A 160 10.03 16.12 -4.10
CA SER A 160 10.99 17.03 -3.47
C SER A 160 10.78 17.19 -1.96
N SER A 161 9.55 17.03 -1.49
CA SER A 161 9.21 17.12 -0.06
C SER A 161 9.26 15.77 0.67
N PHE A 162 9.46 14.66 -0.05
CA PHE A 162 9.42 13.30 0.51
C PHE A 162 10.40 13.12 1.68
N ILE A 163 11.68 13.38 1.46
CA ILE A 163 12.72 13.21 2.50
C ILE A 163 12.53 14.19 3.67
N PRO A 164 12.33 15.51 3.45
CA PRO A 164 12.05 16.44 4.55
C PRO A 164 10.84 16.06 5.40
N LEU A 165 9.71 15.68 4.78
CA LEU A 165 8.51 15.28 5.52
C LEU A 165 8.74 13.98 6.30
N CYS A 166 9.41 12.99 5.71
CA CYS A 166 9.74 11.77 6.44
C CYS A 166 10.68 12.04 7.63
N TYR A 167 11.65 12.96 7.47
CA TYR A 167 12.54 13.35 8.57
C TYR A 167 11.81 14.17 9.64
N GLY A 168 10.76 14.91 9.29
CA GLY A 168 9.88 15.60 10.23
C GLY A 168 9.32 14.67 11.31
N LEU A 169 8.96 13.43 10.95
CA LEU A 169 8.49 12.40 11.89
C LEU A 169 9.55 12.01 12.94
N VAL A 170 10.83 12.22 12.64
CA VAL A 170 11.93 12.03 13.60
C VAL A 170 12.04 13.23 14.53
N LEU A 171 11.89 14.44 13.98
CA LEU A 171 11.98 15.69 14.75
C LEU A 171 10.85 15.81 15.78
N ASP A 172 9.63 15.42 15.41
CA ASP A 172 8.47 15.42 16.30
C ASP A 172 8.37 14.16 17.19
N LYS A 173 9.36 13.26 17.11
CA LYS A 173 9.50 12.02 17.90
C LYS A 173 8.42 10.96 17.64
N THR A 174 7.69 11.03 16.52
CA THR A 174 6.77 9.95 16.11
C THR A 174 7.52 8.65 15.84
N ILE A 175 8.69 8.75 15.21
CA ILE A 175 9.61 7.62 14.99
C ILE A 175 11.04 8.04 15.31
N ASN A 176 11.94 7.08 15.47
CA ASN A 176 13.38 7.35 15.59
C ASN A 176 14.11 7.19 14.23
N LYS A 177 15.38 7.62 14.17
CA LYS A 177 16.22 7.52 12.95
C LYS A 177 16.36 6.09 12.43
N LYS A 178 16.39 5.08 13.32
CA LYS A 178 16.47 3.67 12.91
C LYS A 178 15.17 3.25 12.23
N GLN A 179 14.01 3.57 12.81
CA GLN A 179 12.71 3.31 12.20
C GLN A 179 12.60 3.99 10.82
N LEU A 180 12.99 5.26 10.70
CA LEU A 180 13.00 5.98 9.44
C LEU A 180 13.77 5.21 8.35
N LYS A 181 15.03 4.80 8.64
CA LYS A 181 15.84 3.98 7.72
C LYS A 181 15.12 2.71 7.27
N TYR A 182 14.38 2.06 8.17
CA TYR A 182 13.62 0.86 7.81
C TYR A 182 12.42 1.18 6.92
N LEU A 183 11.65 2.21 7.28
CA LEU A 183 10.42 2.59 6.60
C LEU A 183 10.64 3.07 5.15
N ILE A 184 11.73 3.79 4.86
CA ILE A 184 11.95 4.36 3.51
C ILE A 184 12.99 3.62 2.67
N SER A 185 13.65 2.58 3.21
CA SER A 185 14.74 1.89 2.50
C SER A 185 14.77 0.38 2.76
N ILE A 186 14.98 -0.06 4.00
CA ILE A 186 15.23 -1.49 4.26
C ILE A 186 13.97 -2.35 4.07
N ASN A 187 12.80 -1.90 4.54
CA ASN A 187 11.56 -2.66 4.38
C ASN A 187 11.09 -2.73 2.92
N PRO A 188 11.08 -1.63 2.14
CA PRO A 188 10.82 -1.71 0.69
C PRO A 188 11.74 -2.71 -0.01
N MET A 189 13.05 -2.66 0.29
CA MET A 189 14.02 -3.60 -0.25
C MET A 189 13.68 -5.05 0.13
N LYS A 190 13.33 -5.34 1.38
CA LYS A 190 12.96 -6.70 1.82
C LYS A 190 11.70 -7.22 1.12
N ILE A 191 10.68 -6.37 0.97
CA ILE A 191 9.43 -6.72 0.29
C ILE A 191 9.72 -7.14 -1.15
N ILE A 192 10.55 -6.35 -1.85
CA ILE A 192 10.96 -6.60 -3.24
C ILE A 192 11.92 -7.81 -3.34
N ASN A 193 13.01 -7.82 -2.58
CA ASN A 193 14.08 -8.81 -2.69
C ASN A 193 13.67 -10.21 -2.25
N SER A 194 12.72 -10.33 -1.32
CA SER A 194 12.17 -11.64 -0.96
C SER A 194 11.63 -12.41 -2.17
N ARG A 195 11.39 -11.73 -3.30
CA ARG A 195 10.90 -12.28 -4.57
C ARG A 195 11.99 -12.46 -5.63
N LEU A 196 13.16 -11.87 -5.44
CA LEU A 196 14.32 -12.05 -6.32
C LEU A 196 15.11 -13.29 -5.91
N GLU A 197 15.31 -13.48 -4.60
CA GLU A 197 16.04 -14.65 -4.07
C GLU A 197 15.31 -15.97 -4.34
N SER A 198 13.97 -15.96 -4.48
CA SER A 198 13.20 -17.15 -4.86
C SER A 198 13.29 -17.51 -6.36
N LYS A 199 13.99 -16.70 -7.17
CA LYS A 199 14.14 -16.89 -8.62
C LYS A 199 15.57 -17.26 -9.03
N LEU A 200 16.53 -17.14 -8.12
CA LEU A 200 17.93 -17.55 -8.28
C LEU A 200 18.10 -18.97 -7.73
#